data_AF-A0A5H2XKD8-F1
#
_entry.id   AF-A0A5H2XKD8-F1
#
_cell.length_a   1.000
_cell.length_b   1.000
_cell.length_c   1.000
_cell.angle_alpha   90.00
_cell.angle_beta   90.00
_cell.angle_gamma   90.00
#
_symmetry.space_group_name_H-M   'P 1'
#
loop_
_entity.id
_entity.type
_entity.pdbx_description
1 polymer ?
#
loop_
_entity_poly.entity_id
_entity_poly.type
_entity_poly.pdbx_seq_one_letter_code
_entity_poly.pdbx_strand_id
1 'polypeptide(L)'
;MMEGLMSPQTETKASVGFKAGVKDYKLTYYTPDYETKDTDILAAFRVTPQPGVPPEEAGAAVAAESSTGTWTTVWTDGLTSLDRYKGRCYHIEPVAGEESNVFGFKALRALRLEDLRIPPAYVKTFQGPPHGIQVERDKLNKYGRPY
;
A
#
# COMPACT_ATOMS: atom_id res chain seq x y z
N MET A 1 50.91 22.27 -13.48
CA MET A 1 49.66 21.83 -14.12
C MET A 1 49.79 20.32 -14.33
N MET A 2 48.89 19.45 -13.90
CA MET A 2 47.71 19.62 -13.04
C MET A 2 47.49 18.25 -12.38
N GLU A 3 47.45 18.17 -11.05
CA GLU A 3 47.22 16.88 -10.38
C GLU A 3 45.79 16.40 -10.63
N GLY A 4 45.64 15.12 -10.94
CA GLY A 4 44.34 14.52 -11.19
C GLY A 4 43.55 14.41 -9.88
N LEU A 5 42.48 15.20 -9.75
CA LEU A 5 41.53 15.12 -8.64
C LEU A 5 40.88 13.74 -8.63
N MET A 6 41.36 12.87 -7.75
CA MET A 6 40.72 11.60 -7.44
C MET A 6 39.39 11.91 -6.74
N SER A 7 38.27 11.68 -7.42
CA SER A 7 36.93 11.86 -6.85
C SER A 7 36.82 11.06 -5.55
N PRO A 8 36.36 11.64 -4.43
CA PRO A 8 36.16 10.87 -3.21
C PRO A 8 35.04 9.86 -3.45
N GLN A 9 35.41 8.59 -3.57
CA GLN A 9 34.45 7.50 -3.44
C GLN A 9 33.94 7.53 -2.00
N THR A 10 32.77 8.13 -1.80
CA THR A 10 32.11 8.14 -0.51
C THR A 10 31.70 6.70 -0.19
N GLU A 11 32.49 6.01 0.63
CA GLU A 11 32.12 4.71 1.16
C GLU A 11 30.88 4.86 2.04
N THR A 12 29.71 4.63 1.43
CA THR A 12 28.46 4.54 2.14
C THR A 12 28.54 3.35 3.08
N LYS A 13 28.55 3.60 4.40
CA LYS A 13 28.40 2.57 5.44
C LYS A 13 26.97 2.00 5.45
N ALA A 14 26.53 1.46 4.32
CA ALA A 14 25.36 0.59 4.23
C ALA A 14 25.72 -0.72 4.93
N SER A 15 24.89 -1.10 5.90
CA SER A 15 25.11 -2.26 6.76
C SER A 15 25.14 -3.59 5.99
N VAL A 16 25.75 -4.59 6.64
CA VAL A 16 25.85 -5.98 6.19
C VAL A 16 24.53 -6.47 5.58
N GLY A 17 24.54 -6.81 4.29
CA GLY A 17 23.39 -7.36 3.57
C GLY A 17 22.71 -6.44 2.55
N PHE A 18 23.08 -5.16 2.45
CA PHE A 18 22.51 -4.30 1.41
C PHE A 18 22.96 -4.71 -0.01
N LYS A 19 22.00 -5.10 -0.85
CA LYS A 19 22.20 -5.31 -2.30
C LYS A 19 21.33 -4.34 -3.08
N ALA A 20 21.97 -3.33 -3.69
CA ALA A 20 21.33 -2.37 -4.58
C ALA A 20 20.78 -3.05 -5.85
N GLY A 21 19.78 -2.40 -6.47
CA GLY A 21 19.19 -2.82 -7.74
C GLY A 21 17.68 -3.02 -7.67
N VAL A 22 17.07 -3.10 -8.86
CA VAL A 22 15.66 -3.45 -9.06
C VAL A 22 15.42 -4.91 -8.65
N LYS A 23 14.31 -5.17 -7.96
CA LYS A 23 13.87 -6.50 -7.53
C LYS A 23 12.35 -6.54 -7.60
N ASP A 24 11.80 -7.71 -7.90
CA ASP A 24 10.36 -7.98 -7.84
C ASP A 24 9.79 -7.59 -6.46
N TYR A 25 8.72 -6.79 -6.43
CA TYR A 25 8.06 -6.34 -5.21
C TYR A 25 7.52 -7.51 -4.39
N LYS A 26 7.08 -8.60 -5.05
CA LYS A 26 6.54 -9.79 -4.39
C LYS A 26 7.50 -10.42 -3.39
N LEU A 27 8.82 -10.24 -3.54
CA LEU A 27 9.83 -10.79 -2.62
C LEU A 27 9.77 -10.15 -1.22
N THR A 28 9.19 -8.96 -1.08
CA THR A 28 9.14 -8.18 0.17
C THR A 28 7.71 -7.87 0.61
N TYR A 29 6.81 -7.62 -0.35
CA TYR A 29 5.49 -7.05 -0.16
C TYR A 29 4.32 -8.01 -0.48
N TYR A 30 4.59 -9.20 -1.05
CA TYR A 30 3.62 -10.30 -1.07
C TYR A 30 3.90 -11.25 0.10
N THR A 31 2.94 -11.38 1.01
CA THR A 31 3.07 -12.18 2.24
C THR A 31 1.74 -12.91 2.49
N PRO A 32 1.44 -14.00 1.76
CA PRO A 32 0.14 -14.69 1.83
C PRO A 32 -0.14 -15.28 3.22
N ASP A 33 0.89 -15.65 3.97
CA ASP A 33 0.77 -16.21 5.32
C ASP A 33 0.62 -15.12 6.42
N TYR A 34 0.34 -13.86 6.06
CA TYR A 34 0.21 -12.77 7.03
C TYR A 34 -1.17 -12.74 7.70
N GLU A 35 -1.21 -13.06 8.99
CA GLU A 35 -2.37 -12.84 9.84
C GLU A 35 -2.59 -11.34 10.08
N THR A 36 -3.71 -10.82 9.57
CA THR A 36 -4.12 -9.41 9.76
C THR A 36 -4.44 -9.12 11.23
N LYS A 37 -4.03 -7.95 11.73
CA LYS A 37 -4.32 -7.52 13.11
C LYS A 37 -5.53 -6.60 13.15
N ASP A 38 -6.21 -6.52 14.29
CA ASP A 38 -7.34 -5.59 14.51
C ASP A 38 -6.94 -4.11 14.45
N THR A 39 -5.63 -3.82 14.53
CA THR A 39 -5.05 -2.48 14.40
C THR A 39 -4.73 -2.08 12.97
N ASP A 40 -4.83 -2.99 12.01
CA ASP A 40 -4.40 -2.76 10.62
C ASP A 40 -5.53 -2.07 9.83
N ILE A 41 -5.16 -1.07 9.02
CA ILE A 41 -6.04 -0.60 7.93
C ILE A 41 -5.93 -1.64 6.81
N LEU A 42 -7.07 -2.21 6.40
CA LEU A 42 -7.12 -3.12 5.25
C LEU A 42 -7.76 -2.40 4.06
N ALA A 43 -7.28 -2.68 2.86
CA ALA A 43 -7.79 -2.13 1.61
C ALA A 43 -8.10 -3.25 0.62
N ALA A 44 -9.32 -3.27 0.09
CA ALA A 44 -9.70 -4.15 -1.01
C ALA A 44 -9.48 -3.41 -2.34
N PHE A 45 -8.54 -3.88 -3.15
CA PHE A 45 -8.28 -3.34 -4.48
C PHE A 45 -8.74 -4.31 -5.56
N ARG A 46 -9.60 -3.85 -6.48
CA ARG A 46 -9.76 -4.49 -7.78
C ARG A 46 -8.56 -4.08 -8.64
N VAL A 47 -7.72 -5.05 -8.97
CA VAL A 47 -6.49 -4.87 -9.74
C VAL A 47 -6.63 -5.60 -11.07
N THR A 48 -6.35 -4.92 -12.18
CA THR A 48 -6.23 -5.55 -13.50
C THR A 48 -4.76 -5.45 -13.93
N PRO A 49 -3.94 -6.52 -13.88
CA PRO A 49 -2.54 -6.47 -14.32
C PRO A 49 -2.39 -6.26 -15.83
N GLN A 50 -1.24 -5.75 -16.27
CA GLN A 50 -0.84 -5.76 -17.68
C GLN A 50 -0.56 -7.20 -18.17
N PRO A 51 -0.73 -7.51 -19.47
CA PRO A 51 -0.42 -8.84 -19.99
C PRO A 51 1.03 -9.24 -19.67
N GLY A 52 1.21 -10.44 -19.10
CA GLY A 52 2.51 -10.95 -18.68
C GLY A 52 2.97 -10.51 -17.27
N VAL A 53 2.22 -9.68 -16.56
CA VAL A 53 2.51 -9.31 -15.16
C VAL A 53 1.74 -10.25 -14.22
N PRO A 54 2.44 -11.00 -13.33
CA PRO A 54 1.77 -11.86 -12.34
C PRO A 54 0.88 -11.06 -11.37
N PRO A 55 -0.30 -11.56 -10.98
CA PRO A 55 -1.16 -10.90 -9.99
C PRO A 55 -0.46 -10.61 -8.66
N GLU A 56 0.45 -11.50 -8.23
CA GLU A 56 1.24 -11.35 -7.00
C GLU A 56 2.19 -10.16 -7.07
N GLU A 57 2.82 -9.95 -8.23
CA GLU A 57 3.70 -8.80 -8.46
C GLU A 57 2.91 -7.49 -8.59
N ALA A 58 1.75 -7.55 -9.26
CA ALA A 58 0.82 -6.42 -9.36
C ALA A 58 0.30 -5.98 -7.98
N GLY A 59 -0.15 -6.92 -7.14
CA GLY A 59 -0.62 -6.64 -5.78
C GLY A 59 0.50 -6.19 -4.85
N ALA A 60 1.68 -6.80 -4.96
CA ALA A 60 2.86 -6.37 -4.20
C ALA A 60 3.34 -4.97 -4.58
N ALA A 61 3.31 -4.60 -5.86
CA ALA A 61 3.66 -3.26 -6.31
C ALA A 61 2.71 -2.18 -5.75
N VAL A 62 1.40 -2.46 -5.70
CA VAL A 62 0.42 -1.58 -5.04
C VAL A 62 0.77 -1.43 -3.55
N ALA A 63 0.96 -2.54 -2.84
CA ALA A 63 1.28 -2.53 -1.41
C ALA A 63 2.62 -1.83 -1.08
N ALA A 64 3.60 -1.94 -1.98
CA ALA A 64 4.91 -1.33 -1.84
C ALA A 64 4.86 0.19 -1.97
N GLU A 65 4.43 0.69 -3.13
CA GLU A 65 4.41 2.11 -3.46
C GLU A 65 3.37 2.89 -2.63
N SER A 66 2.37 2.20 -2.06
CA SER A 66 1.42 2.81 -1.11
C SER A 66 1.87 2.79 0.36
N SER A 67 3.11 2.37 0.66
CA SER A 67 3.61 2.31 2.04
C SER A 67 5.06 2.80 2.21
N THR A 68 6.03 2.04 1.70
CA THR A 68 7.46 2.19 2.02
C THR A 68 8.40 1.83 0.88
N GLY A 69 7.90 1.20 -0.18
CA GLY A 69 8.70 0.73 -1.29
C GLY A 69 8.90 1.77 -2.38
N THR A 70 9.89 1.52 -3.23
CA THR A 70 10.06 2.21 -4.51
C THR A 70 10.70 1.25 -5.53
N TRP A 71 10.85 1.68 -6.78
CA TRP A 71 11.32 0.88 -7.93
C TRP A 71 12.71 0.22 -7.82
N THR A 72 13.48 0.50 -6.76
CA THR A 72 14.79 -0.08 -6.51
C THR A 72 15.03 -0.23 -5.00
N THR A 73 15.86 -1.18 -4.59
CA THR A 73 16.21 -1.33 -3.17
C THR A 73 17.04 -0.12 -2.71
N VAL A 74 16.62 0.54 -1.63
CA VAL A 74 17.33 1.69 -1.06
C VAL A 74 18.01 1.33 0.26
N TRP A 75 19.22 1.83 0.49
CA TRP A 75 20.01 1.46 1.67
C TRP A 75 19.40 1.97 2.99
N THR A 76 18.57 3.00 2.90
CA THR A 76 17.81 3.61 4.01
C THR A 76 16.78 2.65 4.61
N ASP A 77 16.38 1.59 3.91
CA ASP A 77 15.49 0.54 4.46
C ASP A 77 16.10 -0.10 5.71
N GLY A 78 17.43 -0.22 5.77
CA GLY A 78 18.16 -0.75 6.92
C GLY A 78 18.24 0.19 8.14
N LEU A 79 17.74 1.43 8.03
CA LEU A 79 17.65 2.39 9.14
C LEU A 79 16.30 2.33 9.88
N THR A 80 15.35 1.53 9.38
CA THR A 80 14.01 1.39 9.96
C THR A 80 13.60 -0.08 10.06
N SER A 81 12.49 -0.36 10.74
CA SER A 81 11.91 -1.71 10.76
C SER A 81 10.95 -1.84 9.58
N LEU A 82 11.47 -2.26 8.43
CA LEU A 82 10.66 -2.46 7.22
C LEU A 82 9.50 -3.44 7.49
N ASP A 83 9.74 -4.53 8.23
CA ASP A 83 8.66 -5.46 8.61
C ASP A 83 7.60 -4.86 9.55
N ARG A 84 7.89 -3.76 10.24
CA ARG A 84 6.85 -3.03 11.00
C ARG A 84 6.01 -2.13 10.10
N TYR A 85 6.62 -1.45 9.13
CA TYR A 85 5.99 -0.36 8.40
C TYR A 85 5.53 -0.70 6.97
N LYS A 86 5.99 -1.81 6.40
CA LYS A 86 5.58 -2.23 5.05
C LYS A 86 4.09 -2.56 4.99
N GLY A 87 3.43 -2.07 3.94
CA GLY A 87 2.18 -2.62 3.44
C GLY A 87 2.36 -4.08 2.99
N ARG A 88 1.27 -4.83 2.89
CA ARG A 88 1.29 -6.25 2.56
C ARG A 88 0.14 -6.60 1.64
N CYS A 89 0.46 -7.20 0.50
CA CYS A 89 -0.49 -8.00 -0.24
C CYS A 89 -0.52 -9.40 0.40
N TYR A 90 -1.59 -9.70 1.15
CA TYR A 90 -1.72 -10.95 1.92
C TYR A 90 -2.80 -11.90 1.37
N HIS A 91 -3.63 -11.45 0.44
CA HIS A 91 -4.65 -12.26 -0.21
C HIS A 91 -4.89 -11.75 -1.62
N ILE A 92 -5.08 -12.66 -2.57
CA ILE A 92 -5.44 -12.37 -3.95
C ILE A 92 -6.48 -13.41 -4.38
N GLU A 93 -7.60 -12.94 -4.92
CA GLU A 93 -8.64 -13.79 -5.51
C GLU A 93 -8.98 -13.31 -6.93
N PRO A 94 -9.32 -14.22 -7.86
CA PRO A 94 -9.75 -13.85 -9.19
C PRO A 94 -11.17 -13.28 -9.16
N VAL A 95 -11.39 -12.17 -9.89
CA VAL A 95 -12.73 -11.59 -10.05
C VAL A 95 -13.55 -12.45 -11.02
N ALA A 96 -14.70 -12.96 -10.56
CA ALA A 96 -15.56 -13.79 -11.39
C ALA A 96 -16.14 -13.00 -12.57
N GLY A 97 -15.96 -13.53 -13.79
CA GLY A 97 -16.59 -13.02 -15.02
C GLY A 97 -15.85 -11.89 -15.75
N GLU A 98 -14.66 -11.48 -15.31
CA GLU A 98 -13.87 -10.44 -16.00
C GLU A 98 -12.65 -11.04 -16.71
N GLU A 99 -12.58 -10.90 -18.04
CA GLU A 99 -11.31 -11.01 -18.79
C GLU A 99 -10.71 -9.63 -19.08
N SER A 100 -9.40 -9.54 -18.85
CA SER A 100 -8.68 -8.28 -18.68
C SER A 100 -8.68 -7.35 -19.92
N ASN A 101 -9.16 -6.11 -19.76
CA ASN A 101 -9.18 -5.06 -20.79
C ASN A 101 -8.39 -3.78 -20.36
N VAL A 102 -8.00 -2.91 -21.32
CA VAL A 102 -6.86 -1.93 -21.25
C VAL A 102 -7.26 -0.47 -20.92
N PHE A 103 -6.42 0.49 -20.47
CA PHE A 103 -4.95 0.62 -20.24
C PHE A 103 -4.66 1.54 -19.00
N GLY A 104 -3.52 1.38 -18.30
CA GLY A 104 -2.99 2.44 -17.39
C GLY A 104 -2.08 2.01 -16.23
N PHE A 105 -0.80 2.45 -16.25
CA PHE A 105 0.40 2.00 -15.48
C PHE A 105 1.19 0.90 -16.22
N LYS A 106 2.51 0.74 -15.94
CA LYS A 106 3.34 -0.28 -16.66
C LYS A 106 3.14 -1.71 -16.14
N ALA A 107 2.71 -1.85 -14.87
CA ALA A 107 2.38 -3.14 -14.27
C ALA A 107 0.86 -3.40 -14.24
N LEU A 108 0.05 -2.35 -14.21
CA LEU A 108 -1.42 -2.40 -14.08
C LEU A 108 -2.11 -1.80 -15.31
N ARG A 109 -3.37 -2.17 -15.55
CA ARG A 109 -4.26 -1.63 -16.60
C ARG A 109 -5.37 -0.79 -15.98
N ALA A 110 -5.85 -1.22 -14.81
CA ALA A 110 -6.83 -0.52 -14.01
C ALA A 110 -6.58 -0.85 -12.54
N LEU A 111 -6.90 0.10 -11.67
CA LEU A 111 -6.84 -0.03 -10.22
C LEU A 111 -8.04 0.70 -9.63
N ARG A 112 -8.86 0.01 -8.84
CA ARG A 112 -9.98 0.59 -8.11
C ARG A 112 -9.92 0.15 -6.66
N LEU A 113 -9.96 1.11 -5.74
CA LEU A 113 -10.23 0.84 -4.33
C LEU A 113 -11.73 0.55 -4.19
N GLU A 114 -12.06 -0.64 -3.71
CA GLU A 114 -13.44 -1.10 -3.51
C GLU A 114 -13.91 -0.82 -2.07
N ASP A 115 -13.08 -1.09 -1.07
CA ASP A 115 -13.42 -0.93 0.35
C ASP A 115 -12.18 -0.68 1.25
N LEU A 116 -12.42 -0.11 2.43
CA LEU A 116 -11.42 0.16 3.48
C LEU A 116 -11.93 -0.26 4.87
N ARG A 117 -11.30 -1.26 5.48
CA ARG A 117 -11.50 -1.57 6.90
C ARG A 117 -10.67 -0.62 7.75
N ILE A 118 -11.29 0.43 8.29
CA ILE A 118 -10.63 1.37 9.20
C ILE A 118 -10.73 0.85 10.66
N PRO A 119 -9.60 0.61 11.36
CA PRO A 119 -9.60 -0.03 12.67
C PRO A 119 -10.12 0.91 13.77
N PRO A 120 -10.83 0.41 14.82
CA PRO A 120 -11.41 1.27 15.86
C PRO A 120 -10.40 2.16 16.61
N ALA A 121 -9.15 1.72 16.72
CA ALA A 121 -8.06 2.52 17.32
C ALA A 121 -7.74 3.78 16.50
N TYR A 122 -7.90 3.73 15.18
CA TYR A 122 -7.73 4.87 14.28
C TYR A 122 -9.02 5.70 14.19
N VAL A 123 -10.20 5.07 14.05
CA VAL A 123 -11.49 5.80 14.01
C VAL A 123 -11.68 6.71 15.24
N LYS A 124 -11.26 6.26 16.43
CA LYS A 124 -11.38 7.02 17.68
C LYS A 124 -10.52 8.29 17.75
N THR A 125 -9.60 8.53 16.79
CA THR A 125 -8.83 9.79 16.74
C THR A 125 -9.56 10.90 15.98
N PHE A 126 -10.70 10.59 15.34
CA PHE A 126 -11.49 11.55 14.56
C PHE A 126 -12.75 11.98 15.34
N GLN A 127 -13.18 13.23 15.14
CA GLN A 127 -14.42 13.74 15.74
C GLN A 127 -15.67 13.02 15.20
N GLY A 128 -15.65 12.59 13.93
CA GLY A 128 -16.84 12.14 13.21
C GLY A 128 -17.83 13.29 12.93
N PRO A 129 -19.10 12.98 12.62
CA PRO A 129 -20.13 14.00 12.40
C PRO A 129 -20.33 14.87 13.66
N PRO A 130 -20.34 16.22 13.55
CA PRO A 130 -20.48 17.11 14.70
C PRO A 130 -21.83 16.97 15.42
N HIS A 131 -22.85 16.51 14.69
CA HIS A 131 -24.13 16.06 15.23
C HIS A 131 -24.48 14.74 14.54
N GLY A 132 -24.83 13.72 15.31
CA GLY A 132 -25.33 12.46 14.77
C GLY A 132 -26.80 12.57 14.33
N ILE A 133 -27.27 11.62 13.52
CA ILE A 133 -28.64 11.59 12.97
C ILE A 133 -29.70 11.77 14.06
N GLN A 134 -29.52 11.17 15.23
CA GLN A 134 -30.40 11.31 16.39
C GLN A 134 -30.50 12.77 16.85
N VAL A 135 -29.35 13.41 17.08
CA VAL A 135 -29.26 14.82 17.52
C VAL A 135 -29.87 15.77 16.48
N GLU A 136 -29.72 15.48 15.19
CA GLU A 136 -30.38 16.25 14.13
C GLU A 136 -31.90 16.07 14.14
N ARG A 137 -32.41 14.83 14.35
CA ARG A 137 -33.85 14.57 14.45
C ARG A 137 -34.47 15.27 15.65
N ASP A 138 -33.77 15.29 16.78
CA ASP A 138 -34.18 15.96 18.00
C ASP A 138 -34.21 17.49 17.82
N LYS A 139 -33.14 18.07 17.25
CA LYS A 139 -33.08 19.51 16.91
C LYS A 139 -34.16 19.96 15.93
N LEU A 140 -34.56 19.08 15.00
CA LEU A 140 -35.57 19.37 13.97
C LEU A 140 -36.99 18.96 14.39
N ASN A 141 -37.16 18.26 15.52
CA ASN A 141 -38.41 17.62 15.94
C ASN A 141 -39.07 16.78 14.81
N LYS A 142 -38.26 15.99 14.09
CA LYS A 142 -38.67 15.23 12.88
C LYS A 142 -38.36 13.73 13.01
N TYR A 143 -39.40 12.93 13.25
CA TYR A 143 -39.31 11.47 13.41
C TYR A 143 -40.18 10.72 12.40
N GLY A 144 -39.97 9.40 12.26
CA GLY A 144 -40.84 8.49 11.49
C GLY A 144 -40.81 8.62 9.97
N ARG A 145 -40.01 9.54 9.40
CA ARG A 145 -39.88 9.75 7.95
C ARG A 145 -38.46 10.15 7.52
N PRO A 146 -38.11 9.98 6.23
CA PRO A 146 -37.04 10.74 5.57
C PRO A 146 -37.24 12.26 5.77
N TYR A 147 -36.15 13.02 5.64
CA TYR A 147 -36.11 14.45 5.98
C TYR A 147 -36.84 15.39 5.01
#